data_AF-I1W1D8-F1
#
_entry.id   AF-I1W1D8-F1
#
_cell.length_a   1.000
_cell.length_b   1.000
_cell.length_c   1.000
_cell.angle_alpha   90.00
_cell.angle_beta   90.00
_cell.angle_gamma   90.00
#
_symmetry.space_group_name_H-M   'P 1'
#
loop_
_entity.id
_entity.type
_entity.pdbx_description
1 polymer ?
#
loop_
_entity_poly.entity_id
_entity_poly.type
_entity_poly.pdbx_seq_one_letter_code
_entity_poly.pdbx_strand_id
1 'polypeptide(L)'
;FTGDFHAIGAANNLLAAMIDNHIYWGNEPALDVRRIAWRRALDMNDRALRRVTVGLGGSANGFPREDGFDITVASEVMAVFCLATDLGDLQRRLGAMVIGETRDRRVIRVADIMASGAMTALLKDALAPNLVQTLEHNPALIHGGPFANIAHGCNSVIATRTALKLGDYVVTEAGFGADLGAEKFFDIKCRISGLRPACAVVVATVRAIKMHGGVAKDALKSENLEAVRAGFANLRRHTGNLAKFGVPVVVSVNRFGGDTKAELDLLTGLCADAGVEAVIAEHWAHGGIGAANLGEAVLA
;
A
#
# COMPACT_ATOMS: atom_id res chain seq x y z
N PHE A 1 15.69 4.46 6.73
CA PHE A 1 15.21 5.83 6.46
C PHE A 1 15.14 6.56 7.80
N THR A 2 13.97 6.88 8.34
CA THR A 2 13.80 7.60 9.63
C THR A 2 13.51 6.70 10.83
N GLY A 3 13.28 5.40 10.60
CA GLY A 3 13.05 4.41 11.66
C GLY A 3 11.63 3.86 11.75
N ASP A 4 10.70 4.34 10.91
CA ASP A 4 9.28 3.97 10.96
C ASP A 4 9.04 2.45 10.94
N PHE A 5 9.72 1.74 10.04
CA PHE A 5 9.54 0.28 9.93
C PHE A 5 10.14 -0.46 11.13
N HIS A 6 11.20 0.07 11.74
CA HIS A 6 11.74 -0.48 12.99
C HIS A 6 10.75 -0.27 14.14
N ALA A 7 10.13 0.91 14.23
CA ALA A 7 9.10 1.20 15.23
C ALA A 7 7.86 0.30 15.06
N ILE A 8 7.41 0.09 13.82
CA ILE A 8 6.29 -0.82 13.49
C ILE A 8 6.64 -2.28 13.82
N GLY A 9 7.84 -2.74 13.45
CA GLY A 9 8.32 -4.07 13.82
C GLY A 9 8.41 -4.24 15.35
N ALA A 10 8.90 -3.23 16.07
CA ALA A 10 8.97 -3.23 17.52
C ALA A 10 7.58 -3.28 18.16
N ALA A 11 6.61 -2.49 17.70
CA ALA A 11 5.24 -2.52 18.19
C ALA A 11 4.57 -3.87 17.92
N ASN A 12 4.73 -4.44 16.72
CA ASN A 12 4.22 -5.76 16.38
C ASN A 12 4.79 -6.86 17.29
N ASN A 13 6.11 -6.83 17.51
CA ASN A 13 6.79 -7.86 18.28
C ASN A 13 6.62 -7.68 19.79
N LEU A 14 6.41 -6.44 20.27
CA LEU A 14 5.94 -6.19 21.63
C LEU A 14 4.60 -6.89 21.87
N LEU A 15 3.64 -6.73 20.96
CA LEU A 15 2.35 -7.41 21.07
C LEU A 15 2.52 -8.94 21.09
N ALA A 16 3.34 -9.50 20.19
CA ALA A 16 3.62 -10.94 20.19
C ALA A 16 4.25 -11.42 21.52
N ALA A 17 5.18 -10.63 22.09
CA ALA A 17 5.79 -10.93 23.38
C ALA A 17 4.77 -10.82 24.54
N MET A 18 3.90 -9.82 24.52
CA MET A 18 2.83 -9.65 25.51
C MET A 18 1.80 -10.77 25.45
N ILE A 19 1.47 -11.28 24.26
CA ILE A 19 0.59 -12.45 24.09
C ILE A 19 1.17 -13.68 24.79
N ASP A 20 2.43 -14.02 24.51
CA ASP A 20 3.06 -15.19 25.12
C ASP A 20 3.29 -15.00 26.63
N ASN A 21 3.60 -13.77 27.08
CA ASN A 21 3.72 -13.43 28.50
C ASN A 21 2.37 -13.52 29.24
N HIS A 22 1.28 -13.08 28.60
CA HIS A 22 -0.08 -13.20 29.12
C HIS A 22 -0.45 -14.66 29.35
N ILE A 23 -0.15 -15.52 28.38
CA ILE A 23 -0.38 -16.97 28.48
C ILE A 23 0.47 -17.58 29.61
N TYR A 24 1.71 -17.12 29.76
CA TYR A 24 2.64 -17.62 30.77
C TYR A 24 2.17 -17.37 32.22
N TRP A 25 1.69 -16.15 32.52
CA TRP A 25 1.42 -15.73 33.91
C TRP A 25 -0.01 -15.94 34.41
N GLY A 26 -0.92 -16.44 33.58
CA GLY A 26 -2.28 -16.75 34.03
C GLY A 26 -3.29 -16.98 32.92
N ASN A 27 -3.02 -16.48 31.71
CA ASN A 27 -3.86 -16.63 30.53
C ASN A 27 -5.33 -16.28 30.82
N GLU A 28 -5.62 -15.10 31.38
CA GLU A 28 -7.00 -14.64 31.58
C GLU A 28 -7.17 -13.22 30.99
N PRO A 29 -7.88 -13.05 29.85
CA PRO A 29 -8.72 -14.05 29.20
C PRO A 29 -7.93 -15.19 28.52
N ALA A 30 -8.49 -16.39 28.55
CA ALA A 30 -7.84 -17.64 28.13
C ALA A 30 -7.71 -17.81 26.61
N LEU A 31 -6.63 -17.29 26.05
CA LEU A 31 -6.25 -17.53 24.66
C LEU A 31 -5.98 -19.02 24.43
N ASP A 32 -6.56 -19.55 23.35
CA ASP A 32 -6.20 -20.87 22.82
C ASP A 32 -4.97 -20.71 21.94
N VAL A 33 -3.83 -21.31 22.33
CA VAL A 33 -2.55 -21.20 21.61
C VAL A 33 -2.61 -21.69 20.15
N ARG A 34 -3.63 -22.48 19.79
CA ARG A 34 -3.88 -22.97 18.42
C ARG A 34 -4.70 -22.00 17.58
N ARG A 35 -5.23 -20.93 18.20
CA ARG A 35 -6.12 -19.92 17.61
C ARG A 35 -5.55 -18.52 17.74
N ILE A 36 -4.25 -18.38 17.99
CA ILE A 36 -3.56 -17.10 17.91
C ILE A 36 -3.41 -16.78 16.42
N ALA A 37 -4.04 -15.70 15.99
CA ALA A 37 -3.94 -15.20 14.63
C ALA A 37 -2.72 -14.28 14.46
N TRP A 38 -2.27 -13.66 15.55
CA TRP A 38 -1.16 -12.72 15.55
C TRP A 38 0.18 -13.41 15.32
N ARG A 39 0.92 -12.96 14.29
CA ARG A 39 2.24 -13.45 13.92
C ARG A 39 3.32 -12.43 14.29
N ARG A 40 4.57 -12.88 14.32
CA ARG A 40 5.73 -12.00 14.52
C ARG A 40 6.12 -11.30 13.21
N ALA A 41 6.94 -10.26 13.28
CA ALA A 41 7.35 -9.49 12.12
C ALA A 41 8.86 -9.24 12.07
N LEU A 42 9.44 -9.32 10.89
CA LEU A 42 10.84 -8.97 10.63
C LEU A 42 10.96 -8.39 9.22
N ASP A 43 11.61 -7.23 9.08
CA ASP A 43 11.81 -6.60 7.78
C ASP A 43 13.02 -7.20 7.05
N MET A 44 12.99 -8.50 6.80
CA MET A 44 14.01 -9.25 6.06
C MET A 44 13.34 -10.34 5.23
N ASN A 45 13.92 -10.66 4.07
CA ASN A 45 13.45 -11.74 3.21
C ASN A 45 13.92 -13.11 3.74
N ASP A 46 13.43 -13.51 4.91
CA ASP A 46 13.81 -14.76 5.56
C ASP A 46 12.72 -15.83 5.43
N ARG A 47 12.94 -16.79 4.52
CA ARG A 47 12.01 -17.89 4.30
C ARG A 47 11.97 -18.88 5.46
N ALA A 48 13.02 -18.97 6.28
CA ALA A 48 13.14 -19.97 7.34
C ALA A 48 12.17 -19.70 8.49
N LEU A 49 11.77 -18.44 8.68
CA LEU A 49 10.87 -18.02 9.75
C LEU A 49 9.38 -18.10 9.40
N ARG A 50 9.01 -18.57 8.20
CA ARG A 50 7.60 -18.67 7.77
C ARG A 50 6.75 -19.56 8.70
N ARG A 51 7.35 -20.62 9.23
CA ARG A 51 6.76 -21.56 10.19
C ARG A 51 7.81 -21.95 11.21
N VAL A 52 7.53 -21.72 12.48
CA VAL A 52 8.41 -22.04 13.61
C VAL A 52 7.60 -22.60 14.76
N THR A 53 8.28 -23.25 15.69
CA THR A 53 7.73 -23.58 17.02
C THR A 53 8.45 -22.72 18.04
N VAL A 54 7.68 -22.00 18.87
CA VAL A 54 8.19 -21.12 19.94
C VAL A 54 7.85 -21.68 21.31
N GLY A 55 8.44 -21.14 22.38
CA GLY A 55 8.13 -21.55 23.76
C GLY A 55 8.70 -22.92 24.15
N LEU A 56 9.79 -23.36 23.50
CA LEU A 56 10.48 -24.62 23.80
C LEU A 56 11.52 -24.45 24.94
N GLY A 57 11.98 -25.57 25.49
CA GLY A 57 13.09 -25.58 26.47
C GLY A 57 12.68 -25.65 27.94
N GLY A 58 11.45 -26.06 28.25
CA GLY A 58 10.99 -26.34 29.61
C GLY A 58 10.11 -25.22 30.20
N SER A 59 9.67 -25.42 31.45
CA SER A 59 8.65 -24.58 32.09
C SER A 59 9.02 -23.10 32.22
N ALA A 60 10.31 -22.76 32.30
CA ALA A 60 10.76 -21.38 32.39
C ALA A 60 10.57 -20.58 31.08
N ASN A 61 10.33 -21.25 29.94
CA ASN A 61 10.33 -20.64 28.61
C ASN A 61 8.94 -20.52 27.98
N GLY A 62 7.88 -20.86 28.72
CA GLY A 62 6.51 -20.73 28.24
C GLY A 62 5.86 -22.03 27.79
N PHE A 63 4.81 -21.88 26.98
CA PHE A 63 4.01 -22.98 26.45
C PHE A 63 4.29 -23.15 24.95
N PRO A 64 4.69 -24.34 24.49
CA PRO A 64 4.97 -24.57 23.08
C PRO A 64 3.76 -24.28 22.18
N ARG A 65 3.99 -23.56 21.07
CA ARG A 65 2.99 -23.35 20.02
C ARG A 65 3.62 -23.14 18.65
N GLU A 66 2.82 -23.39 17.61
CA GLU A 66 3.16 -23.00 16.25
C GLU A 66 3.07 -21.48 16.08
N ASP A 67 3.99 -20.91 15.30
CA ASP A 67 3.98 -19.51 14.92
C ASP A 67 4.67 -19.28 13.57
N GLY A 68 4.80 -18.03 13.16
CA GLY A 68 5.70 -17.63 12.10
C GLY A 68 5.93 -16.12 12.08
N PHE A 69 6.78 -15.72 11.14
CA PHE A 69 7.09 -14.33 10.87
C PHE A 69 6.56 -13.94 9.49
N ASP A 70 6.07 -12.71 9.42
CA ASP A 70 5.80 -12.03 8.16
C ASP A 70 6.78 -10.86 7.99
N ILE A 71 6.91 -10.37 6.75
CA ILE A 71 7.66 -9.14 6.51
C ILE A 71 6.93 -7.96 7.16
N THR A 72 7.64 -7.01 7.77
CA THR A 72 7.02 -5.96 8.60
C THR A 72 5.89 -5.18 7.92
N VAL A 73 6.00 -4.92 6.61
CA VAL A 73 4.96 -4.24 5.81
C VAL A 73 3.64 -5.01 5.69
N ALA A 74 3.64 -6.30 6.01
CA ALA A 74 2.45 -7.16 6.05
C ALA A 74 1.69 -7.08 7.38
N SER A 75 2.30 -6.50 8.43
CA SER A 75 1.68 -6.38 9.74
C SER A 75 0.39 -5.54 9.69
N GLU A 76 -0.64 -5.94 10.46
CA GLU A 76 -1.83 -5.11 10.66
C GLU A 76 -1.47 -3.76 11.32
N VAL A 77 -0.37 -3.70 12.11
CA VAL A 77 0.17 -2.44 12.65
C VAL A 77 0.49 -1.46 11.52
N MET A 78 1.08 -1.93 10.41
CA MET A 78 1.37 -1.08 9.24
C MET A 78 0.08 -0.54 8.60
N ALA A 79 -0.94 -1.40 8.45
CA ALA A 79 -2.22 -0.98 7.89
C ALA A 79 -2.94 0.04 8.79
N VAL A 80 -2.97 -0.21 10.10
CA VAL A 80 -3.52 0.70 11.11
C VAL A 80 -2.77 2.02 11.14
N PHE A 81 -1.44 1.98 11.12
CA PHE A 81 -0.57 3.16 11.06
C PHE A 81 -0.89 4.02 9.82
N CYS A 82 -1.10 3.39 8.67
CA CYS A 82 -1.41 4.12 7.44
C CYS A 82 -2.84 4.68 7.41
N LEU A 83 -3.77 4.18 8.21
CA LEU A 83 -5.16 4.63 8.25
C LEU A 83 -5.50 5.53 9.45
N ALA A 84 -4.60 5.64 10.44
CA ALA A 84 -4.79 6.51 11.59
C ALA A 84 -4.83 7.99 11.18
N THR A 85 -5.65 8.79 11.86
CA THR A 85 -5.71 10.26 11.67
C THR A 85 -4.88 11.05 12.67
N ASP A 86 -4.60 10.46 13.82
CA ASP A 86 -3.87 11.04 14.95
C ASP A 86 -3.47 9.91 15.93
N LEU A 87 -2.75 10.24 17.01
CA LEU A 87 -2.30 9.27 18.01
C LEU A 87 -3.46 8.60 18.77
N GLY A 88 -4.57 9.33 19.02
CA GLY A 88 -5.73 8.78 19.70
C GLY A 88 -6.45 7.75 18.83
N ASP A 89 -6.62 8.08 17.54
CA ASP A 89 -7.15 7.15 16.54
C ASP A 89 -6.25 5.92 16.35
N LEU A 90 -4.93 6.13 16.31
CA LEU A 90 -3.94 5.04 16.26
C LEU A 90 -4.13 4.07 17.44
N GLN A 91 -4.12 4.57 18.68
CA GLN A 91 -4.27 3.74 19.87
C GLN A 91 -5.59 2.97 19.87
N ARG A 92 -6.69 3.62 19.49
CA ARG A 92 -8.02 3.01 19.41
C ARG A 92 -8.05 1.87 18.38
N ARG A 93 -7.46 2.07 17.20
CA ARG A 93 -7.36 1.04 16.15
C ARG A 93 -6.47 -0.12 16.58
N LEU A 94 -5.31 0.16 17.16
CA LEU A 94 -4.42 -0.87 17.70
C LEU A 94 -5.16 -1.71 18.74
N GLY A 95 -5.89 -1.07 19.67
CA GLY A 95 -6.69 -1.77 20.68
C GLY A 95 -7.81 -2.65 20.12
N ALA A 96 -8.32 -2.32 18.92
CA ALA A 96 -9.41 -3.06 18.27
C ALA A 96 -8.94 -4.30 17.49
N MET A 97 -7.64 -4.42 17.18
CA MET A 97 -7.08 -5.55 16.44
C MET A 97 -7.33 -6.86 17.19
N VAL A 98 -7.65 -7.92 16.44
CA VAL A 98 -7.92 -9.26 16.98
C VAL A 98 -6.62 -10.05 17.02
N ILE A 99 -6.27 -10.57 18.20
CA ILE A 99 -5.03 -11.34 18.39
C ILE A 99 -5.27 -12.85 18.35
N GLY A 100 -6.49 -13.29 18.66
CA GLY A 100 -6.86 -14.70 18.65
C GLY A 100 -8.22 -14.94 19.30
N GLU A 101 -8.47 -16.20 19.60
CA GLU A 101 -9.71 -16.65 20.21
C GLU A 101 -9.45 -17.50 21.44
N THR A 102 -10.44 -17.53 22.34
CA THR A 102 -10.54 -18.53 23.40
C THR A 102 -10.98 -19.89 22.85
N ARG A 103 -10.97 -20.92 23.70
CA ARG A 103 -11.46 -22.27 23.34
C ARG A 103 -12.95 -22.30 22.95
N ASP A 104 -13.76 -21.46 23.58
CA ASP A 104 -15.18 -21.25 23.31
C ASP A 104 -15.44 -20.23 22.17
N ARG A 105 -14.40 -19.84 21.43
CA ARG A 105 -14.45 -18.94 20.26
C ARG A 105 -14.85 -17.50 20.57
N ARG A 106 -14.57 -17.02 21.78
CA ARG A 106 -14.63 -15.60 22.08
C ARG A 106 -13.40 -14.91 21.49
N VAL A 107 -13.63 -13.86 20.73
CA VAL A 107 -12.57 -12.99 20.17
C VAL A 107 -11.85 -12.25 21.30
N ILE A 108 -10.52 -12.30 21.27
CA ILE A 108 -9.64 -11.52 22.16
C ILE A 108 -8.91 -10.48 21.31
N ARG A 109 -8.89 -9.25 21.83
CA ARG A 109 -8.29 -8.08 21.20
C ARG A 109 -7.03 -7.62 21.93
N VAL A 110 -6.25 -6.78 21.26
CA VAL A 110 -5.06 -6.11 21.84
C VAL A 110 -5.40 -5.36 23.14
N ALA A 111 -6.56 -4.68 23.19
CA ALA A 111 -6.99 -3.96 24.38
C ALA A 111 -7.28 -4.89 25.58
N ASP A 112 -7.69 -6.14 25.36
CA ASP A 112 -8.01 -7.09 26.43
C ASP A 112 -6.75 -7.53 27.21
N ILE A 113 -5.56 -7.37 26.61
CA ILE A 113 -4.26 -7.62 27.25
C ILE A 113 -3.47 -6.31 27.47
N MET A 114 -4.14 -5.17 27.40
CA MET A 114 -3.59 -3.82 27.72
C MET A 114 -2.35 -3.41 26.90
N ALA A 115 -2.17 -3.94 25.68
CA ALA A 115 -0.97 -3.68 24.88
C ALA A 115 -1.03 -2.38 24.06
N SER A 116 -2.22 -1.85 23.78
CA SER A 116 -2.42 -0.75 22.82
C SER A 116 -1.65 0.53 23.16
N GLY A 117 -1.60 0.92 24.45
CA GLY A 117 -0.89 2.12 24.89
C GLY A 117 0.63 2.02 24.68
N ALA A 118 1.22 0.88 25.04
CA ALA A 118 2.65 0.64 24.87
C ALA A 118 3.05 0.56 23.38
N MET A 119 2.22 -0.08 22.55
CA MET A 119 2.40 -0.06 21.09
C MET A 119 2.33 1.36 20.53
N THR A 120 1.38 2.18 21.01
CA THR A 120 1.25 3.58 20.58
C THR A 120 2.47 4.40 20.96
N ALA A 121 3.03 4.19 22.16
CA ALA A 121 4.25 4.86 22.61
C ALA A 121 5.46 4.58 21.68
N LEU A 122 5.63 3.33 21.25
CA LEU A 122 6.67 2.95 20.29
C LEU A 122 6.49 3.60 18.92
N LEU A 123 5.27 3.94 18.54
CA LEU A 123 4.92 4.52 17.24
C LEU A 123 4.80 6.05 17.27
N LYS A 124 4.99 6.68 18.44
CA LYS A 124 4.71 8.10 18.64
C LYS A 124 5.42 8.99 17.61
N ASP A 125 6.74 8.86 17.52
CA ASP A 125 7.55 9.69 16.63
C ASP A 125 7.44 9.19 15.18
N ALA A 126 7.33 7.86 15.00
CA ALA A 126 7.15 7.26 13.69
C ALA A 126 5.90 7.76 12.98
N LEU A 127 4.84 8.17 13.69
CA LEU A 127 3.59 8.66 13.09
C LEU A 127 3.74 10.03 12.38
N ALA A 128 4.88 10.71 12.54
CA ALA A 128 5.15 11.98 11.87
C ALA A 128 5.60 11.76 10.40
N PRO A 129 4.94 12.38 9.40
CA PRO A 129 5.35 12.25 8.00
C PRO A 129 6.78 12.75 7.75
N ASN A 130 7.54 11.99 6.95
CA ASN A 130 8.92 12.33 6.63
C ASN A 130 8.98 13.22 5.39
N LEU A 131 9.49 14.44 5.55
CA LEU A 131 9.72 15.36 4.44
C LEU A 131 11.07 15.09 3.78
N VAL A 132 11.03 14.93 2.47
CA VAL A 132 12.18 14.87 1.56
C VAL A 132 11.91 15.74 0.34
N GLN A 133 12.77 15.65 -0.67
CA GLN A 133 12.63 16.40 -1.92
C GLN A 133 12.90 15.53 -3.13
N THR A 134 12.29 15.90 -4.25
CA THR A 134 12.62 15.37 -5.59
C THR A 134 13.97 15.91 -6.07
N LEU A 135 14.47 15.42 -7.21
CA LEU A 135 15.69 15.95 -7.85
C LEU A 135 15.58 17.42 -8.25
N GLU A 136 14.35 17.92 -8.44
CA GLU A 136 14.04 19.32 -8.77
C GLU A 136 13.60 20.11 -7.54
N HIS A 137 13.96 19.65 -6.34
CA HIS A 137 13.73 20.34 -5.07
C HIS A 137 12.25 20.52 -4.68
N ASN A 138 11.30 19.92 -5.41
CA ASN A 138 9.90 19.86 -5.00
C ASN A 138 9.72 19.00 -3.74
N PRO A 139 8.88 19.42 -2.76
CA PRO A 139 8.67 18.67 -1.53
C PRO A 139 7.96 17.34 -1.77
N ALA A 140 8.38 16.30 -1.07
CA ALA A 140 7.74 14.98 -1.10
C ALA A 140 7.63 14.39 0.32
N LEU A 141 6.49 13.78 0.63
CA LEU A 141 6.27 13.07 1.89
C LEU A 141 6.32 11.56 1.66
N ILE A 142 7.25 10.87 2.33
CA ILE A 142 7.36 9.40 2.31
C ILE A 142 6.93 8.87 3.67
N HIS A 143 5.79 8.20 3.76
CA HIS A 143 5.27 7.75 5.06
C HIS A 143 4.28 6.59 4.94
N GLY A 144 4.56 5.49 5.65
CA GLY A 144 3.82 4.24 5.55
C GLY A 144 4.16 3.43 4.30
N GLY A 145 3.71 2.17 4.28
CA GLY A 145 3.93 1.27 3.16
C GLY A 145 3.30 -0.10 3.38
N PRO A 146 1.96 -0.21 3.47
CA PRO A 146 1.29 -1.48 3.61
C PRO A 146 1.26 -2.21 2.27
N PHE A 147 1.14 -3.54 2.31
CA PHE A 147 0.85 -4.30 1.09
C PHE A 147 -0.47 -3.91 0.42
N ALA A 148 -0.53 -4.09 -0.90
CA ALA A 148 -1.71 -3.81 -1.71
C ALA A 148 -2.59 -5.06 -1.98
N ASN A 149 -2.19 -6.24 -1.50
CA ASN A 149 -2.99 -7.48 -1.59
C ASN A 149 -3.80 -7.72 -0.30
N ILE A 150 -3.13 -7.93 0.83
CA ILE A 150 -3.73 -8.18 2.15
C ILE A 150 -4.13 -6.89 2.88
N ALA A 151 -3.67 -5.73 2.41
CA ALA A 151 -4.03 -4.42 2.90
C ALA A 151 -4.33 -3.47 1.72
N HIS A 152 -4.40 -2.17 1.99
CA HIS A 152 -4.90 -1.15 1.05
C HIS A 152 -3.83 -0.51 0.16
N GLY A 153 -2.54 -0.79 0.37
CA GLY A 153 -1.50 -0.41 -0.60
C GLY A 153 -1.25 1.09 -0.79
N CYS A 154 -1.55 1.93 0.20
CA CYS A 154 -1.38 3.39 0.08
C CYS A 154 -0.43 3.92 1.16
N ASN A 155 0.18 5.07 0.92
CA ASN A 155 0.86 5.84 1.97
C ASN A 155 -0.15 6.30 3.05
N SER A 156 0.35 6.79 4.18
CA SER A 156 -0.52 7.15 5.32
C SER A 156 -1.55 8.26 5.02
N VAL A 157 -2.69 8.20 5.71
CA VAL A 157 -3.70 9.26 5.75
C VAL A 157 -3.12 10.57 6.29
N ILE A 158 -2.31 10.52 7.35
CA ILE A 158 -1.69 11.72 7.95
C ILE A 158 -0.82 12.44 6.92
N ALA A 159 0.04 11.74 6.17
CA ALA A 159 0.87 12.38 5.15
C ALA A 159 0.03 13.03 4.05
N THR A 160 -0.97 12.31 3.52
CA THR A 160 -1.86 12.88 2.48
C THR A 160 -2.63 14.10 2.99
N ARG A 161 -3.15 14.07 4.23
CA ARG A 161 -3.86 15.20 4.82
C ARG A 161 -2.94 16.39 5.11
N THR A 162 -1.73 16.15 5.61
CA THR A 162 -0.73 17.19 5.83
C THR A 162 -0.35 17.85 4.51
N ALA A 163 -0.08 17.08 3.46
CA ALA A 163 0.20 17.61 2.13
C ALA A 163 -0.96 18.50 1.61
N LEU A 164 -2.21 18.06 1.78
CA LEU A 164 -3.40 18.83 1.33
C LEU A 164 -3.61 20.13 2.10
N LYS A 165 -2.97 20.30 3.26
CA LYS A 165 -2.98 21.55 4.01
C LYS A 165 -1.83 22.48 3.66
N LEU A 166 -0.80 21.99 2.98
CA LEU A 166 0.44 22.72 2.70
C LEU A 166 0.64 23.02 1.21
N GLY A 167 0.05 22.24 0.31
CA GLY A 167 0.16 22.43 -1.14
C GLY A 167 -1.21 22.55 -1.82
N ASP A 168 -1.24 23.26 -2.94
CA ASP A 168 -2.46 23.43 -3.76
C ASP A 168 -2.87 22.11 -4.44
N TYR A 169 -1.87 21.32 -4.83
CA TYR A 169 -2.05 20.01 -5.45
C TYR A 169 -1.23 18.95 -4.71
N VAL A 170 -1.85 17.78 -4.51
CA VAL A 170 -1.20 16.62 -3.88
C VAL A 170 -1.35 15.43 -4.79
N VAL A 171 -0.22 14.99 -5.34
CA VAL A 171 -0.13 13.74 -6.08
C VAL A 171 0.18 12.61 -5.09
N THR A 172 -0.61 11.54 -5.16
CA THR A 172 -0.42 10.34 -4.35
C THR A 172 -0.71 9.11 -5.21
N GLU A 173 -0.34 7.94 -4.74
CA GLU A 173 -0.43 6.69 -5.49
C GLU A 173 -0.93 5.53 -4.62
N ALA A 174 -1.30 4.44 -5.29
CA ALA A 174 -1.66 3.18 -4.67
C ALA A 174 -0.99 2.02 -5.42
N GLY A 175 -0.57 0.99 -4.69
CA GLY A 175 0.18 -0.14 -5.25
C GLY A 175 -0.64 -1.06 -6.16
N PHE A 176 0.04 -1.74 -7.08
CA PHE A 176 -0.55 -2.55 -8.16
C PHE A 176 -1.38 -1.71 -9.17
N GLY A 177 -2.31 -2.36 -9.89
CA GLY A 177 -3.19 -1.70 -10.85
C GLY A 177 -4.41 -1.06 -10.20
N ALA A 178 -5.21 -0.34 -11.00
CA ALA A 178 -6.41 0.33 -10.51
C ALA A 178 -7.53 -0.63 -10.07
N ASP A 179 -7.43 -1.91 -10.41
CA ASP A 179 -8.28 -3.00 -9.95
C ASP A 179 -8.04 -3.41 -8.49
N LEU A 180 -6.86 -3.10 -7.94
CA LEU A 180 -6.52 -3.37 -6.54
C LEU A 180 -6.21 -2.07 -5.78
N GLY A 181 -5.16 -1.37 -6.18
CA GLY A 181 -4.67 -0.20 -5.45
C GLY A 181 -5.68 0.94 -5.46
N ALA A 182 -6.14 1.34 -6.65
CA ALA A 182 -7.07 2.45 -6.76
C ALA A 182 -8.43 2.11 -6.13
N GLU A 183 -8.99 0.92 -6.38
CA GLU A 183 -10.22 0.47 -5.72
C GLU A 183 -10.10 0.60 -4.20
N LYS A 184 -9.04 0.05 -3.58
CA LYS A 184 -8.83 0.17 -2.13
C LYS A 184 -8.54 1.61 -1.68
N PHE A 185 -7.91 2.42 -2.50
CA PHE A 185 -7.74 3.85 -2.21
C PHE A 185 -9.10 4.55 -2.10
N PHE A 186 -10.01 4.36 -3.07
CA PHE A 186 -11.35 4.94 -3.05
C PHE A 186 -12.25 4.31 -1.98
N ASP A 187 -12.32 2.98 -1.92
CA ASP A 187 -13.28 2.27 -1.09
C ASP A 187 -12.84 2.08 0.35
N ILE A 188 -11.55 2.17 0.67
CA ILE A 188 -11.03 2.08 2.04
C ILE A 188 -10.47 3.42 2.50
N LYS A 189 -9.40 3.91 1.87
CA LYS A 189 -8.68 5.10 2.37
C LYS A 189 -9.57 6.34 2.31
N CYS A 190 -10.18 6.66 1.16
CA CYS A 190 -11.07 7.82 1.00
C CYS A 190 -12.31 7.71 1.89
N ARG A 191 -12.95 6.53 1.95
CA ARG A 191 -14.12 6.29 2.82
C ARG A 191 -13.83 6.54 4.30
N ILE A 192 -12.68 6.07 4.80
CA ILE A 192 -12.28 6.22 6.21
C ILE A 192 -11.82 7.65 6.52
N SER A 193 -11.07 8.27 5.62
CA SER A 193 -10.42 9.55 5.88
C SER A 193 -11.22 10.79 5.45
N GLY A 194 -12.27 10.59 4.65
CA GLY A 194 -13.05 11.66 4.02
C GLY A 194 -12.36 12.33 2.83
N LEU A 195 -11.23 11.79 2.34
CA LEU A 195 -10.52 12.33 1.17
C LEU A 195 -11.38 12.19 -0.09
N ARG A 196 -11.37 13.24 -0.93
CA ARG A 196 -12.10 13.31 -2.20
C ARG A 196 -11.11 13.60 -3.33
N PRO A 197 -10.67 12.59 -4.09
CA PRO A 197 -9.73 12.79 -5.19
C PRO A 197 -10.37 13.65 -6.28
N ALA A 198 -9.61 14.63 -6.80
CA ALA A 198 -10.09 15.54 -7.85
C ALA A 198 -9.95 14.94 -9.26
N CYS A 199 -8.96 14.07 -9.46
CA CYS A 199 -8.75 13.33 -10.70
C CYS A 199 -8.04 11.99 -10.40
N ALA A 200 -7.96 11.12 -11.40
CA ALA A 200 -7.12 9.93 -11.39
C ALA A 200 -6.24 9.86 -12.65
N VAL A 201 -4.96 9.57 -12.46
CA VAL A 201 -4.02 9.31 -13.58
C VAL A 201 -3.78 7.81 -13.69
N VAL A 202 -4.03 7.22 -14.86
CA VAL A 202 -3.68 5.83 -15.15
C VAL A 202 -2.39 5.79 -15.95
N VAL A 203 -1.34 5.24 -15.36
CA VAL A 203 -0.05 5.10 -16.05
C VAL A 203 -0.06 3.85 -16.94
N ALA A 204 0.39 4.01 -18.17
CA ALA A 204 0.56 2.93 -19.14
C ALA A 204 1.90 3.06 -19.89
N THR A 205 2.34 1.96 -20.50
CA THR A 205 3.49 1.93 -21.43
C THR A 205 3.13 1.08 -22.63
N VAL A 206 3.63 1.42 -23.82
CA VAL A 206 3.39 0.62 -25.05
C VAL A 206 3.79 -0.84 -24.83
N ARG A 207 4.92 -1.07 -24.16
CA ARG A 207 5.42 -2.41 -23.84
C ARG A 207 4.48 -3.21 -22.94
N ALA A 208 3.93 -2.61 -21.88
CA ALA A 208 2.97 -3.29 -21.01
C ALA A 208 1.67 -3.61 -21.75
N ILE A 209 1.19 -2.68 -22.59
CA ILE A 209 0.02 -2.92 -23.44
C ILE A 209 0.29 -4.09 -24.40
N LYS A 210 1.45 -4.14 -25.08
CA LYS A 210 1.82 -5.29 -25.91
C LYS A 210 1.86 -6.62 -25.15
N MET A 211 2.33 -6.62 -23.89
CA MET A 211 2.28 -7.83 -23.04
C MET A 211 0.84 -8.28 -22.79
N HIS A 212 -0.07 -7.37 -22.49
CA HIS A 212 -1.50 -7.68 -22.36
C HIS A 212 -2.13 -8.12 -23.69
N GLY A 213 -1.54 -7.73 -24.82
CA GLY A 213 -1.88 -8.23 -26.15
C GLY A 213 -1.27 -9.60 -26.50
N GLY A 214 -0.55 -10.24 -25.58
CA GLY A 214 0.01 -11.59 -25.75
C GLY A 214 1.48 -11.65 -26.14
N VAL A 215 2.19 -10.52 -26.20
CA VAL A 215 3.63 -10.51 -26.53
C VAL A 215 4.46 -10.91 -25.31
N ALA A 216 5.34 -11.90 -25.48
CA ALA A 216 6.26 -12.33 -24.43
C ALA A 216 7.26 -11.23 -24.05
N LYS A 217 7.74 -11.25 -22.80
CA LYS A 217 8.60 -10.19 -22.21
C LYS A 217 9.88 -9.90 -23.02
N ASP A 218 10.46 -10.94 -23.60
CA ASP A 218 11.68 -10.91 -24.40
C ASP A 218 11.46 -10.41 -25.84
N ALA A 219 10.21 -10.43 -26.33
CA ALA A 219 9.83 -10.00 -27.68
C ALA A 219 9.29 -8.57 -27.78
N LEU A 220 9.39 -7.75 -26.71
CA LEU A 220 8.76 -6.42 -26.64
C LEU A 220 9.45 -5.31 -27.43
N LYS A 221 10.64 -5.57 -27.99
CA LYS A 221 11.46 -4.54 -28.66
C LYS A 221 10.97 -4.18 -30.05
N SER A 222 10.29 -5.10 -30.73
CA SER A 222 9.78 -4.87 -32.09
C SER A 222 8.43 -4.15 -32.04
N GLU A 223 8.19 -3.30 -33.04
CA GLU A 223 6.89 -2.69 -33.26
C GLU A 223 5.81 -3.77 -33.41
N ASN A 224 4.67 -3.61 -32.73
CA ASN A 224 3.53 -4.50 -32.93
C ASN A 224 2.19 -3.80 -32.63
N LEU A 225 1.62 -3.20 -33.68
CA LEU A 225 0.35 -2.47 -33.61
C LEU A 225 -0.85 -3.35 -33.27
N GLU A 226 -0.86 -4.62 -33.72
CA GLU A 226 -1.94 -5.57 -33.42
C GLU A 226 -1.97 -5.90 -31.93
N ALA A 227 -0.81 -6.15 -31.33
CA ALA A 227 -0.69 -6.39 -29.90
C ALA A 227 -1.08 -5.15 -29.08
N VAL A 228 -0.78 -3.94 -29.56
CA VAL A 228 -1.26 -2.70 -28.93
C VAL A 228 -2.79 -2.64 -28.93
N ARG A 229 -3.45 -2.91 -30.08
CA ARG A 229 -4.92 -2.95 -30.17
C ARG A 229 -5.53 -4.01 -29.25
N ALA A 230 -4.96 -5.21 -29.23
CA ALA A 230 -5.45 -6.31 -28.40
C ALA A 230 -5.28 -6.00 -26.90
N GLY A 231 -4.11 -5.50 -26.51
CA GLY A 231 -3.77 -5.20 -25.11
C GLY A 231 -4.50 -3.98 -24.53
N PHE A 232 -4.95 -3.06 -25.38
CA PHE A 232 -5.72 -1.88 -24.97
C PHE A 232 -6.97 -2.23 -24.15
N ALA A 233 -7.51 -3.43 -24.31
CA ALA A 233 -8.62 -3.94 -23.49
C ALA A 233 -8.35 -3.82 -21.97
N ASN A 234 -7.10 -4.01 -21.53
CA ASN A 234 -6.72 -3.83 -20.12
C ASN A 234 -6.84 -2.35 -19.69
N LEU A 235 -6.20 -1.44 -20.42
CA LEU A 235 -6.23 0.00 -20.11
C LEU A 235 -7.67 0.53 -20.13
N ARG A 236 -8.45 0.18 -21.15
CA ARG A 236 -9.88 0.53 -21.27
C ARG A 236 -10.70 0.06 -20.07
N ARG A 237 -10.39 -1.13 -19.52
CA ARG A 237 -11.08 -1.64 -18.33
C ARG A 237 -10.73 -0.81 -17.09
N HIS A 238 -9.47 -0.44 -16.90
CA HIS A 238 -9.03 0.36 -15.76
C HIS A 238 -9.58 1.79 -15.80
N THR A 239 -9.49 2.47 -16.94
CA THR A 239 -10.07 3.83 -17.08
C THR A 239 -11.57 3.81 -16.88
N GLY A 240 -12.28 2.85 -17.48
CA GLY A 240 -13.71 2.66 -17.28
C GLY A 240 -14.12 2.16 -15.89
N ASN A 241 -13.19 1.67 -15.06
CA ASN A 241 -13.45 1.39 -13.64
C ASN A 241 -13.30 2.65 -12.81
N LEU A 242 -12.25 3.44 -13.05
CA LEU A 242 -12.03 4.70 -12.35
C LEU A 242 -13.14 5.72 -12.60
N ALA A 243 -13.65 5.77 -13.84
CA ALA A 243 -14.80 6.60 -14.18
C ALA A 243 -16.05 6.29 -13.32
N LYS A 244 -16.22 5.06 -12.81
CA LYS A 244 -17.34 4.69 -11.93
C LYS A 244 -17.26 5.36 -10.56
N PHE A 245 -16.07 5.77 -10.12
CA PHE A 245 -15.90 6.55 -8.89
C PHE A 245 -16.24 8.04 -9.09
N GLY A 246 -16.62 8.45 -10.31
CA GLY A 246 -17.10 9.80 -10.59
C GLY A 246 -16.00 10.86 -10.62
N VAL A 247 -14.74 10.46 -10.87
CA VAL A 247 -13.61 11.37 -11.03
C VAL A 247 -13.17 11.44 -12.50
N PRO A 248 -12.69 12.60 -12.98
CA PRO A 248 -11.96 12.70 -14.24
C PRO A 248 -10.79 11.73 -14.28
N VAL A 249 -10.56 11.13 -15.46
CA VAL A 249 -9.48 10.17 -15.69
C VAL A 249 -8.61 10.65 -16.84
N VAL A 250 -7.31 10.70 -16.61
CA VAL A 250 -6.28 10.98 -17.62
C VAL A 250 -5.33 9.79 -17.71
N VAL A 251 -4.89 9.44 -18.91
CA VAL A 251 -3.87 8.40 -19.11
C VAL A 251 -2.50 9.07 -19.29
N SER A 252 -1.50 8.64 -18.51
CA SER A 252 -0.10 8.97 -18.76
C SER A 252 0.58 7.82 -19.48
N VAL A 253 1.00 8.04 -20.72
CA VAL A 253 1.79 7.06 -21.49
C VAL A 253 3.27 7.36 -21.29
N ASN A 254 3.93 6.61 -20.42
CA ASN A 254 5.36 6.79 -20.17
C ASN A 254 6.16 6.23 -21.36
N ARG A 255 6.85 7.12 -22.08
CA ARG A 255 7.60 6.76 -23.29
C ARG A 255 8.90 6.03 -22.95
N PHE A 256 9.20 4.99 -23.71
CA PHE A 256 10.50 4.32 -23.74
C PHE A 256 11.21 4.57 -25.07
N GLY A 257 12.54 4.53 -25.07
CA GLY A 257 13.34 4.76 -26.29
C GLY A 257 13.11 3.76 -27.43
N GLY A 258 12.50 2.60 -27.15
CA GLY A 258 12.11 1.61 -28.17
C GLY A 258 10.68 1.75 -28.67
N ASP A 259 9.89 2.69 -28.14
CA ASP A 259 8.51 2.88 -28.56
C ASP A 259 8.48 3.65 -29.88
N THR A 260 7.79 3.11 -30.86
CA THR A 260 7.63 3.76 -32.17
C THR A 260 6.57 4.85 -32.12
N LYS A 261 6.68 5.84 -33.01
CA LYS A 261 5.64 6.87 -33.16
C LYS A 261 4.27 6.23 -33.50
N ALA A 262 4.26 5.21 -34.35
CA ALA A 262 3.05 4.52 -34.74
C ALA A 262 2.34 3.83 -33.55
N GLU A 263 3.08 3.19 -32.65
CA GLU A 263 2.51 2.59 -31.44
C GLU A 263 1.98 3.63 -30.46
N LEU A 264 2.70 4.74 -30.28
CA LEU A 264 2.27 5.83 -29.41
C LEU A 264 1.01 6.50 -29.95
N ASP A 265 0.99 6.88 -31.23
CA ASP A 265 -0.17 7.48 -31.91
C ASP A 265 -1.39 6.55 -31.87
N LEU A 266 -1.17 5.24 -32.04
CA LEU A 266 -2.24 4.26 -31.96
C LEU A 266 -2.82 4.18 -30.55
N LEU A 267 -1.97 4.11 -29.52
CA LEU A 267 -2.42 4.00 -28.14
C LEU A 267 -3.18 5.27 -27.71
N THR A 268 -2.69 6.46 -28.05
CA THR A 268 -3.38 7.72 -27.74
C THR A 268 -4.69 7.84 -28.51
N GLY A 269 -4.72 7.43 -29.78
CA GLY A 269 -5.94 7.38 -30.59
C GLY A 269 -7.00 6.44 -29.99
N LEU A 270 -6.60 5.24 -29.54
CA LEU A 270 -7.52 4.31 -28.87
C LEU A 270 -8.09 4.87 -27.56
N CYS A 271 -7.29 5.62 -26.78
CA CYS A 271 -7.79 6.32 -25.60
C CYS A 271 -8.80 7.41 -25.96
N ALA A 272 -8.51 8.21 -27.00
CA ALA A 272 -9.42 9.25 -27.48
C ALA A 272 -10.75 8.66 -27.98
N ASP A 273 -10.73 7.56 -28.73
CA ASP A 273 -11.93 6.82 -29.16
C ASP A 273 -12.75 6.30 -27.96
N ALA A 274 -12.09 6.02 -26.84
CA ALA A 274 -12.72 5.62 -25.58
C ALA A 274 -13.16 6.81 -24.70
N GLY A 275 -12.98 8.05 -25.18
CA GLY A 275 -13.36 9.27 -24.47
C GLY A 275 -12.44 9.62 -23.30
N VAL A 276 -11.18 9.17 -23.32
CA VAL A 276 -10.20 9.42 -22.26
C VAL A 276 -8.96 10.10 -22.86
N GLU A 277 -8.56 11.23 -22.28
CA GLU A 277 -7.34 11.92 -22.70
C GLU A 277 -6.10 11.09 -22.36
N ALA A 278 -5.16 10.99 -23.29
CA ALA A 278 -3.89 10.30 -23.10
C ALA A 278 -2.71 11.20 -23.47
N VAL A 279 -1.85 11.45 -22.50
CA VAL A 279 -0.68 12.31 -22.63
C VAL A 279 0.58 11.46 -22.61
N ILE A 280 1.46 11.67 -23.60
CA ILE A 280 2.79 11.05 -23.61
C ILE A 280 3.67 11.80 -22.61
N ALA A 281 4.30 11.06 -21.70
CA ALA A 281 5.16 11.61 -20.67
C ALA A 281 6.60 11.09 -20.80
N GLU A 282 7.56 12.02 -20.71
CA GLU A 282 9.00 11.79 -20.88
C GLU A 282 9.80 12.24 -19.66
N HIS A 283 9.14 12.39 -18.51
CA HIS A 283 9.75 12.91 -17.27
C HIS A 283 10.93 12.08 -16.75
N TRP A 284 11.02 10.80 -17.09
CA TRP A 284 12.20 9.99 -16.78
C TRP A 284 13.47 10.51 -17.47
N ALA A 285 13.35 10.96 -18.73
CA ALA A 285 14.47 11.47 -19.51
C ALA A 285 14.67 12.98 -19.38
N HIS A 286 13.58 13.72 -19.13
CA HIS A 286 13.56 15.19 -19.22
C HIS A 286 13.09 15.89 -17.94
N GLY A 287 12.90 15.18 -16.82
CA GLY A 287 12.45 15.79 -15.57
C GLY A 287 11.03 16.38 -15.68
N GLY A 288 10.72 17.41 -14.90
CA GLY A 288 9.41 18.03 -14.81
C GLY A 288 8.86 18.52 -16.15
N ILE A 289 9.72 19.06 -17.03
CA ILE A 289 9.28 19.53 -18.36
C ILE A 289 8.74 18.39 -19.23
N GLY A 290 9.25 17.16 -19.05
CA GLY A 290 8.75 15.96 -19.73
C GLY A 290 7.37 15.49 -19.26
N ALA A 291 6.79 16.09 -18.21
CA ALA A 291 5.43 15.84 -17.74
C ALA A 291 4.57 17.12 -17.69
N ALA A 292 5.03 18.25 -18.26
CA ALA A 292 4.29 19.51 -18.22
C ALA A 292 2.87 19.38 -18.82
N ASN A 293 2.76 18.77 -20.00
CA ASN A 293 1.45 18.52 -20.65
C ASN A 293 0.53 17.60 -19.82
N LEU A 294 1.11 16.67 -19.06
CA LEU A 294 0.33 15.82 -18.14
C LEU A 294 -0.18 16.66 -16.97
N GLY A 295 0.65 17.57 -16.46
CA GLY A 295 0.24 18.58 -15.49
C GLY A 295 -0.92 19.43 -15.99
N GLU A 296 -0.83 19.96 -17.21
CA GLU A 296 -1.91 20.74 -17.83
C GLU A 296 -3.21 19.93 -17.97
N ALA A 297 -3.14 18.68 -18.45
CA ALA A 297 -4.31 17.81 -18.57
C ALA A 297 -4.95 17.46 -17.22
N VAL A 298 -4.15 17.35 -16.15
CA VAL A 298 -4.66 17.13 -14.78
C VAL A 298 -5.38 18.36 -14.21
N LEU A 299 -5.02 19.56 -14.69
CA LEU A 299 -5.58 20.84 -14.23
C LEU A 299 -6.83 21.28 -15.01
N ALA A 300 -7.12 20.67 -16.17
CA ALA A 300 -8.24 21.00 -17.05
C ALA A 300 -9.60 20.54 -16.49
#